data_AF-A0A3D3RNU3-F1
#
_entry.id   AF-A0A3D3RNU3-F1
#
_cell.length_a   1.000
_cell.length_b   1.000
_cell.length_c   1.000
_cell.angle_alpha   90.00
_cell.angle_beta   90.00
_cell.angle_gamma   90.00
#
_symmetry.space_group_name_H-M   'P 1'
#
loop_
_entity.id
_entity.type
_entity.pdbx_description
1 polymer ?
#
loop_
_entity_poly.entity_id
_entity_poly.type
_entity_poly.pdbx_seq_one_letter_code
_entity_poly.pdbx_strand_id
1 'polypeptide(L)'
;GKYIAFLLVWEDKTQDRFHLVDAFPDAVAIQIPYKPSSDVPVTMGDKGQRVLILHWTASREENLEHGYADVSKIYPNAVYDWYPHATPPYKYPEDWANQYALNYIGGEKVFRKNTLKTPVREIVAEGFGSTTWKDIQGAEGKGVYKDGKWYVVIRRAFVEENTSNPDWGPGKTTFITFAVWDGSTGDVGARKVLSYSWIPLKVE
;
A
#
# COMPACT_ATOMS: atom_id res chain seq x y z
N GLY A 1 6.55 -24.37 4.13
CA GLY A 1 7.34 -23.37 3.37
C GLY A 1 7.77 -22.19 4.26
N LYS A 2 8.68 -21.32 3.80
CA LYS A 2 9.12 -20.12 4.56
C LYS A 2 8.28 -18.85 4.30
N TYR A 3 7.55 -18.85 3.19
CA TYR A 3 6.76 -17.73 2.70
C TYR A 3 5.31 -18.14 2.50
N ILE A 4 4.43 -17.16 2.56
CA ILE A 4 3.05 -17.23 2.10
C ILE A 4 2.82 -16.18 1.02
N ALA A 5 1.97 -16.49 0.05
CA ALA A 5 1.52 -15.55 -0.96
C ALA A 5 0.00 -15.59 -1.07
N PHE A 6 -0.60 -14.42 -1.26
CA PHE A 6 -2.03 -14.23 -1.42
C PHE A 6 -2.26 -13.58 -2.79
N LEU A 7 -3.11 -14.21 -3.61
CA LEU A 7 -3.65 -13.58 -4.81
C LEU A 7 -5.02 -13.01 -4.46
N LEU A 8 -5.17 -11.70 -4.57
CA LEU A 8 -6.41 -10.98 -4.37
C LEU A 8 -6.90 -10.49 -5.72
N VAL A 9 -8.16 -10.77 -6.01
CA VAL A 9 -8.80 -10.37 -7.27
C VAL A 9 -10.13 -9.71 -6.93
N TRP A 10 -10.34 -8.51 -7.46
CA TRP A 10 -11.62 -7.82 -7.34
C TRP A 10 -11.97 -7.10 -8.64
N GLU A 11 -13.26 -6.89 -8.82
CA GLU A 11 -13.79 -6.09 -9.93
C GLU A 11 -13.70 -4.62 -9.60
N ASP A 12 -13.21 -3.86 -10.56
CA ASP A 12 -13.07 -2.42 -10.46
C ASP A 12 -13.20 -1.85 -11.88
N LYS A 13 -14.06 -0.84 -12.06
CA LYS A 13 -14.28 -0.27 -13.40
C LYS A 13 -13.19 0.73 -13.76
N THR A 14 -12.49 1.25 -12.76
CA THR A 14 -11.44 2.24 -12.91
C THR A 14 -10.09 1.64 -12.54
N GLN A 15 -9.04 2.34 -12.94
CA GLN A 15 -7.66 1.97 -12.65
C GLN A 15 -7.02 3.18 -11.99
N ASP A 16 -7.37 3.41 -10.71
CA ASP A 16 -6.99 4.61 -10.01
C ASP A 16 -5.60 4.43 -9.41
N ARG A 17 -4.60 4.94 -10.13
CA ARG A 17 -3.18 4.76 -9.77
C ARG A 17 -2.58 5.94 -9.05
N PHE A 18 -3.18 7.12 -9.12
CA PHE A 18 -2.54 8.33 -8.60
C PHE A 18 -3.09 8.71 -7.23
N HIS A 19 -2.24 9.32 -6.41
CA HIS A 19 -2.64 9.92 -5.14
C HIS A 19 -2.43 11.43 -5.25
N LEU A 20 -3.51 12.16 -5.51
CA LEU A 20 -3.52 13.61 -5.69
C LEU A 20 -4.54 14.27 -4.77
N VAL A 21 -4.66 15.59 -4.92
CA VAL A 21 -5.78 16.32 -4.33
C VAL A 21 -7.05 15.84 -5.04
N ASP A 22 -7.97 15.27 -4.27
CA ASP A 22 -9.27 14.77 -4.73
C ASP A 22 -9.21 13.58 -5.72
N ALA A 23 -8.06 12.90 -5.81
CA ALA A 23 -7.93 11.63 -6.51
C ALA A 23 -7.19 10.63 -5.62
N PHE A 24 -7.82 9.49 -5.36
CA PHE A 24 -7.31 8.48 -4.43
C PHE A 24 -6.98 7.20 -5.19
N PRO A 25 -5.92 6.49 -4.80
CA PRO A 25 -5.53 5.27 -5.49
C PRO A 25 -6.31 4.06 -4.99
N ASP A 26 -6.52 3.09 -5.86
CA ASP A 26 -7.03 1.77 -5.48
C ASP A 26 -6.06 1.09 -4.51
N ALA A 27 -6.63 0.35 -3.57
CA ALA A 27 -5.84 -0.35 -2.57
C ALA A 27 -6.51 -1.63 -2.09
N VAL A 28 -5.68 -2.54 -1.59
CA VAL A 28 -6.15 -3.74 -0.90
C VAL A 28 -5.27 -4.03 0.30
N ALA A 29 -5.89 -4.49 1.38
CA ALA A 29 -5.18 -4.89 2.57
C ALA A 29 -5.60 -6.26 3.09
N ILE A 30 -4.64 -6.97 3.66
CA ILE A 30 -4.84 -8.19 4.43
C ILE A 30 -4.46 -7.87 5.86
N GLN A 31 -5.36 -8.15 6.80
CA GLN A 31 -5.10 -8.02 8.23
C GLN A 31 -4.96 -9.41 8.84
N ILE A 32 -3.95 -9.59 9.70
CA ILE A 32 -3.62 -10.82 10.41
C ILE A 32 -3.38 -10.48 11.90
N PRO A 33 -3.99 -11.17 12.87
CA PRO A 33 -3.71 -10.95 14.28
C PRO A 33 -2.35 -11.54 14.68
N TYR A 34 -1.62 -10.85 15.55
CA TYR A 34 -0.34 -11.38 16.07
C TYR A 34 -0.54 -12.61 16.94
N LYS A 35 -1.62 -12.65 17.71
CA LYS A 35 -2.06 -13.81 18.49
C LYS A 35 -3.38 -14.30 17.87
N PRO A 36 -3.41 -15.47 17.21
CA PRO A 36 -4.61 -16.01 16.61
C PRO A 36 -5.77 -16.11 17.62
N SER A 37 -6.78 -15.28 17.45
CA SER A 37 -8.05 -15.36 18.15
C SER A 37 -9.12 -14.63 17.34
N SER A 38 -10.34 -15.17 17.33
CA SER A 38 -11.51 -14.51 16.77
C SER A 38 -11.96 -13.29 17.58
N ASP A 39 -11.48 -13.16 18.82
CA ASP A 39 -11.86 -12.08 19.74
C ASP A 39 -11.07 -10.79 19.50
N VAL A 40 -10.02 -10.84 18.68
CA VAL A 40 -9.29 -9.64 18.26
C VAL A 40 -10.25 -8.78 17.43
N PRO A 41 -10.47 -7.50 17.74
CA PRO A 41 -11.39 -6.68 16.94
C PRO A 41 -10.93 -6.55 15.49
N VAL A 42 -11.87 -6.73 14.55
CA VAL A 42 -11.61 -6.51 13.11
C VAL A 42 -11.27 -5.06 12.80
N THR A 43 -11.59 -4.13 13.71
CA THR A 43 -11.27 -2.70 13.70
C THR A 43 -9.79 -2.41 14.00
N MET A 44 -8.90 -3.17 13.36
CA MET A 44 -7.45 -3.06 13.50
C MET A 44 -6.91 -3.41 14.90
N GLY A 45 -7.57 -4.33 15.60
CA GLY A 45 -7.19 -4.79 16.93
C GLY A 45 -7.62 -3.88 18.06
N ASP A 46 -7.00 -4.08 19.22
CA ASP A 46 -7.13 -3.25 20.44
C ASP A 46 -5.83 -3.38 21.26
N LYS A 47 -5.72 -2.68 22.38
CA LYS A 47 -4.57 -2.71 23.29
C LYS A 47 -4.18 -4.15 23.65
N GLY A 48 -2.95 -4.54 23.31
CA GLY A 48 -2.44 -5.90 23.53
C GLY A 48 -2.98 -6.98 22.56
N GLN A 49 -3.91 -6.61 21.68
CA GLN A 49 -4.45 -7.42 20.60
C GLN A 49 -3.95 -6.87 19.25
N ARG A 50 -2.63 -6.88 19.09
CA ARG A 50 -1.96 -6.32 17.91
C ARG A 50 -2.31 -7.08 16.64
N VAL A 51 -2.46 -6.34 15.54
CA VAL A 51 -2.60 -6.88 14.19
C VAL A 51 -1.46 -6.39 13.30
N LEU A 52 -1.13 -7.22 12.33
CA LEU A 52 -0.33 -6.91 11.16
C LEU A 52 -1.29 -6.63 10.00
N ILE A 53 -0.99 -5.60 9.22
CA ILE A 53 -1.73 -5.24 8.02
C ILE A 53 -0.74 -5.16 6.87
N LEU A 54 -0.95 -5.99 5.85
CA LEU A 54 -0.24 -5.93 4.57
C LEU A 54 -1.08 -5.06 3.63
N HIS A 55 -0.61 -3.87 3.31
CA HIS A 55 -1.37 -2.89 2.53
C HIS A 55 -0.68 -2.61 1.20
N TRP A 56 -1.30 -3.06 0.11
CA TRP A 56 -0.91 -2.72 -1.25
C TRP A 56 -1.68 -1.50 -1.73
N THR A 57 -1.04 -0.63 -2.51
CA THR A 57 -1.70 0.53 -3.13
C THR A 57 -1.20 0.73 -4.56
N ALA A 58 -2.12 1.06 -5.48
CA ALA A 58 -1.82 1.32 -6.88
C ALA A 58 -0.84 2.49 -7.08
N SER A 59 -0.86 3.52 -6.23
CA SER A 59 0.11 4.63 -6.29
C SER A 59 1.54 4.25 -5.96
N ARG A 60 1.75 3.28 -5.07
CA ARG A 60 3.11 2.77 -4.80
C ARG A 60 3.61 1.90 -5.94
N GLU A 61 2.72 1.13 -6.58
CA GLU A 61 3.01 0.37 -7.80
C GLU A 61 3.42 1.32 -8.94
N GLU A 62 2.61 2.35 -9.21
CA GLU A 62 2.89 3.36 -10.22
C GLU A 62 4.23 4.07 -10.00
N ASN A 63 4.53 4.41 -8.75
CA ASN A 63 5.81 5.02 -8.38
C ASN A 63 7.01 4.09 -8.62
N LEU A 64 6.83 2.77 -8.53
CA LEU A 64 7.88 1.79 -8.78
C LEU A 64 8.06 1.50 -10.26
N GLU A 65 6.97 1.41 -11.01
CA GLU A 65 6.99 1.11 -12.45
C GLU A 65 7.47 2.31 -13.27
N HIS A 66 7.01 3.51 -12.92
CA HIS A 66 7.11 4.69 -13.79
C HIS A 66 7.73 5.90 -13.07
N GLY A 67 8.36 5.70 -11.91
CA GLY A 67 8.91 6.78 -11.10
C GLY A 67 7.85 7.61 -10.39
N TYR A 68 8.31 8.47 -9.47
CA TYR A 68 7.44 9.22 -8.56
C TYR A 68 6.44 10.11 -9.33
N ALA A 69 5.15 9.82 -9.15
CA ALA A 69 4.09 10.59 -9.75
C ALA A 69 3.79 11.83 -8.91
N ASP A 70 4.28 12.99 -9.37
CA ASP A 70 3.90 14.31 -8.87
C ASP A 70 3.10 15.08 -9.93
N VAL A 71 2.60 16.26 -9.56
CA VAL A 71 1.83 17.18 -10.41
C VAL A 71 2.47 17.36 -11.78
N SER A 72 3.80 17.51 -11.86
CA SER A 72 4.51 17.68 -13.13
C SER A 72 4.48 16.45 -14.05
N LYS A 73 4.38 15.23 -13.51
CA LYS A 73 4.21 14.00 -14.30
C LYS A 73 2.77 13.86 -14.81
N ILE A 74 1.79 14.16 -13.96
CA ILE A 74 0.37 13.90 -14.25
C ILE A 74 -0.24 15.03 -15.08
N TYR A 75 0.16 16.25 -14.79
CA TYR A 75 -0.22 17.45 -15.51
C TYR A 75 1.03 18.07 -16.14
N PRO A 76 1.54 17.53 -17.27
CA PRO A 76 2.76 18.04 -17.91
C PRO A 76 2.62 19.51 -18.36
N ASN A 77 1.39 19.99 -18.52
CA ASN A 77 1.09 21.39 -18.84
C ASN A 77 0.82 22.26 -17.60
N ALA A 78 0.78 21.69 -16.39
CA ALA A 78 0.70 22.47 -15.17
C ALA A 78 2.08 23.07 -14.91
N VAL A 79 2.17 24.38 -15.12
CA VAL A 79 3.40 25.13 -14.92
C VAL A 79 3.35 25.81 -13.55
N TYR A 80 4.43 25.66 -12.77
CA TYR A 80 4.80 26.72 -11.83
C TYR A 80 5.29 27.90 -12.67
N ASP A 81 5.02 29.15 -12.25
CA ASP A 81 5.29 30.36 -13.07
C ASP A 81 6.69 30.37 -13.68
N TRP A 82 7.68 29.76 -13.01
CA TRP A 82 9.02 29.56 -13.55
C TRP A 82 9.79 28.43 -12.83
N TYR A 83 10.41 27.51 -13.58
CA TYR A 83 11.39 26.54 -13.07
C TYR A 83 12.81 26.93 -13.51
N PRO A 84 13.74 27.25 -12.58
CA PRO A 84 15.11 27.65 -12.95
C PRO A 84 15.91 26.58 -13.70
N HIS A 85 15.52 25.31 -13.60
CA HIS A 85 16.22 24.16 -14.19
C HIS A 85 15.66 23.71 -15.54
N ALA A 86 14.52 24.24 -15.99
CA ALA A 86 13.82 23.76 -17.18
C ALA A 86 13.30 24.93 -18.03
N THR A 87 13.13 24.72 -19.34
CA THR A 87 12.59 25.73 -20.26
C THR A 87 11.29 25.21 -20.88
N PRO A 88 10.18 25.98 -20.87
CA PRO A 88 8.93 25.55 -21.48
C PRO A 88 9.07 25.22 -22.98
N PRO A 89 8.34 24.20 -23.50
CA PRO A 89 7.40 23.34 -22.78
C PRO A 89 8.13 22.28 -21.94
N TYR A 90 7.74 22.15 -20.67
CA TYR A 90 8.38 21.22 -19.73
C TYR A 90 8.05 19.75 -20.08
N LYS A 91 9.01 18.85 -19.88
CA LYS A 91 8.92 17.42 -20.19
C LYS A 91 9.36 16.59 -18.98
N TYR A 92 8.48 15.70 -18.53
CA TYR A 92 8.79 14.69 -17.52
C TYR A 92 8.97 13.33 -18.18
N PRO A 93 10.01 12.54 -17.84
CA PRO A 93 10.97 12.76 -16.75
C PRO A 93 12.21 13.59 -17.12
N GLU A 94 12.36 14.05 -18.37
CA GLU A 94 13.62 14.62 -18.89
C GLU A 94 14.10 15.84 -18.10
N ASP A 95 13.22 16.80 -17.83
CA ASP A 95 13.56 18.02 -17.09
C ASP A 95 13.72 17.79 -15.58
N TRP A 96 13.23 16.64 -15.07
CA TRP A 96 13.31 16.23 -13.65
C TRP A 96 14.31 15.08 -13.41
N ALA A 97 15.30 14.94 -14.29
CA ALA A 97 16.27 13.85 -14.25
C ALA A 97 17.34 13.99 -13.14
N ASN A 98 17.42 15.12 -12.43
CA ASN A 98 18.45 15.38 -11.42
C ASN A 98 17.87 15.83 -10.07
N GLN A 99 18.65 15.67 -8.99
CA GLN A 99 18.20 15.96 -7.62
C GLN A 99 17.79 17.43 -7.43
N TYR A 100 18.44 18.38 -8.12
CA TYR A 100 18.08 19.80 -8.04
C TYR A 100 16.67 20.05 -8.60
N ALA A 101 16.33 19.45 -9.74
CA ALA A 101 15.00 19.52 -10.33
C ALA A 101 13.94 18.82 -9.46
N LEU A 102 14.28 17.65 -8.89
CA LEU A 102 13.40 16.90 -7.97
C LEU A 102 13.06 17.66 -6.67
N ASN A 103 13.78 18.72 -6.31
CA ASN A 103 13.44 19.54 -5.13
C ASN A 103 12.29 20.55 -5.43
N TYR A 104 12.02 20.81 -6.71
CA TYR A 104 10.91 21.64 -7.16
C TYR A 104 9.61 20.83 -7.35
N ILE A 105 9.67 19.52 -7.10
CA ILE A 105 8.52 18.61 -6.98
C ILE A 105 7.96 18.74 -5.57
N GLY A 106 6.67 19.05 -5.47
CA GLY A 106 5.98 19.20 -4.20
C GLY A 106 5.92 17.87 -3.44
N GLY A 107 6.10 17.90 -2.12
CA GLY A 107 6.02 16.69 -1.29
C GLY A 107 7.36 16.06 -0.93
N GLU A 108 8.44 16.85 -0.88
CA GLU A 108 9.77 16.51 -0.35
C GLU A 108 9.80 15.84 1.04
N LYS A 109 8.68 15.83 1.78
CA LYS A 109 8.58 15.03 3.00
C LYS A 109 8.80 13.55 2.67
N VAL A 110 9.91 13.01 3.14
CA VAL A 110 10.37 11.61 3.05
C VAL A 110 9.25 10.59 3.31
N PHE A 111 8.25 10.93 4.13
CA PHE A 111 7.06 10.13 4.40
C PHE A 111 6.23 9.75 3.15
N ARG A 112 6.27 10.53 2.06
CA ARG A 112 5.56 10.25 0.80
C ARG A 112 6.42 9.61 -0.27
N LYS A 113 7.75 9.71 -0.19
CA LYS A 113 8.64 9.00 -1.10
C LYS A 113 8.47 7.50 -0.87
N ASN A 114 8.21 6.74 -1.93
CA ASN A 114 8.24 5.28 -1.85
C ASN A 114 9.70 4.84 -1.74
N THR A 115 10.27 4.91 -0.54
CA THR A 115 11.65 4.47 -0.25
C THR A 115 11.79 2.95 -0.29
N LEU A 116 10.67 2.24 -0.28
CA LEU A 116 10.60 0.79 -0.38
C LEU A 116 10.58 0.36 -1.84
N LYS A 117 11.26 -0.75 -2.15
CA LYS A 117 11.28 -1.38 -3.49
C LYS A 117 10.06 -2.26 -3.76
N THR A 118 8.96 -2.03 -3.03
CA THR A 118 7.75 -2.87 -3.03
C THR A 118 6.51 -1.97 -2.93
N PRO A 119 5.41 -2.31 -3.62
CA PRO A 119 4.16 -1.55 -3.54
C PRO A 119 3.37 -1.85 -2.25
N VAL A 120 3.83 -2.82 -1.46
CA VAL A 120 3.20 -3.26 -0.22
C VAL A 120 3.89 -2.61 0.97
N ARG A 121 3.09 -2.15 1.93
CA ARG A 121 3.57 -1.66 3.22
C ARG A 121 3.02 -2.51 4.36
N GLU A 122 3.91 -2.87 5.27
CA GLU A 122 3.56 -3.48 6.54
C GLU A 122 3.21 -2.42 7.57
N ILE A 123 2.01 -2.54 8.08
CA ILE A 123 1.42 -1.67 9.08
C ILE A 123 1.12 -2.54 10.30
N VAL A 124 1.25 -1.96 11.48
CA VAL A 124 0.87 -2.59 12.74
C VAL A 124 -0.06 -1.67 13.49
N ALA A 125 -1.03 -2.27 14.17
CA ALA A 125 -2.04 -1.54 14.93
C ALA A 125 -2.48 -2.34 16.16
N GLU A 126 -2.84 -1.61 17.21
CA GLU A 126 -3.53 -2.06 18.41
C GLU A 126 -4.77 -1.17 18.57
N GLY A 127 -5.68 -1.25 17.59
CA GLY A 127 -6.77 -0.32 17.37
C GLY A 127 -6.49 0.68 16.26
N PHE A 128 -7.56 1.14 15.58
CA PHE A 128 -7.46 2.03 14.42
C PHE A 128 -6.68 3.33 14.70
N GLY A 129 -6.71 3.84 15.93
CA GLY A 129 -5.99 5.06 16.34
C GLY A 129 -4.49 4.90 16.59
N SER A 130 -3.97 3.67 16.68
CA SER A 130 -2.54 3.39 16.97
C SER A 130 -1.76 2.89 15.74
N THR A 131 -2.37 3.02 14.56
CA THR A 131 -1.81 2.57 13.29
C THR A 131 -0.45 3.21 13.01
N THR A 132 0.58 2.39 12.83
CA THR A 132 1.94 2.84 12.47
C THR A 132 2.60 1.86 11.51
N TRP A 133 3.69 2.27 10.88
CA TRP A 133 4.47 1.39 10.01
C TRP A 133 5.35 0.48 10.86
N LYS A 134 5.61 -0.73 10.36
CA LYS A 134 6.62 -1.61 10.94
C LYS A 134 8.01 -1.09 10.56
N ASP A 135 8.96 -1.10 11.50
CA ASP A 135 10.32 -0.58 11.25
C ASP A 135 11.06 -1.39 10.17
N ILE A 136 10.94 -2.72 10.27
CA ILE A 136 11.45 -3.66 9.28
C ILE A 136 10.29 -4.07 8.38
N GLN A 137 10.47 -3.92 7.07
CA GLN A 137 9.49 -4.23 6.03
C GLN A 137 10.02 -5.41 5.21
N GLY A 138 9.25 -6.49 5.04
CA GLY A 138 9.64 -7.64 4.22
C GLY A 138 8.58 -8.11 3.22
N ALA A 139 7.38 -7.52 3.24
CA ALA A 139 6.31 -7.82 2.30
C ALA A 139 6.63 -7.32 0.88
N GLU A 140 6.51 -8.21 -0.08
CA GLU A 140 6.62 -7.95 -1.50
C GLU A 140 5.23 -8.01 -2.13
N GLY A 141 5.05 -7.35 -3.28
CA GLY A 141 3.84 -7.56 -4.05
C GLY A 141 3.91 -7.00 -5.45
N LYS A 142 2.88 -7.32 -6.22
CA LYS A 142 2.68 -6.83 -7.58
C LYS A 142 1.19 -6.75 -7.87
N GLY A 143 0.74 -5.62 -8.38
CA GLY A 143 -0.61 -5.43 -8.90
C GLY A 143 -0.63 -5.29 -10.41
N VAL A 144 -1.56 -6.00 -11.05
CA VAL A 144 -1.87 -5.87 -12.49
C VAL A 144 -3.35 -5.59 -12.64
N TYR A 145 -3.68 -4.57 -13.41
CA TYR A 145 -5.05 -4.28 -13.79
C TYR A 145 -5.31 -4.80 -15.20
N LYS A 146 -6.36 -5.59 -15.39
CA LYS A 146 -6.73 -6.18 -16.68
C LYS A 146 -8.21 -6.50 -16.73
N ASP A 147 -8.87 -6.13 -17.83
CA ASP A 147 -10.27 -6.47 -18.12
C ASP A 147 -11.27 -6.08 -17.00
N GLY A 148 -11.11 -4.88 -16.42
CA GLY A 148 -12.01 -4.39 -15.36
C GLY A 148 -11.78 -5.04 -14.00
N LYS A 149 -10.58 -5.57 -13.76
CA LYS A 149 -10.22 -6.26 -12.52
C LYS A 149 -8.79 -5.95 -12.11
N TRP A 150 -8.58 -5.86 -10.82
CA TRP A 150 -7.25 -5.90 -10.24
C TRP A 150 -6.87 -7.32 -9.86
N TYR A 151 -5.62 -7.68 -10.13
CA TYR A 151 -4.96 -8.91 -9.72
C TYR A 151 -3.73 -8.52 -8.91
N VAL A 152 -3.80 -8.68 -7.60
CA VAL A 152 -2.72 -8.29 -6.69
C VAL A 152 -2.18 -9.52 -6.00
N VAL A 153 -0.87 -9.75 -6.13
CA VAL A 153 -0.15 -10.75 -5.33
C VAL A 153 0.58 -10.02 -4.21
N ILE A 154 0.37 -10.49 -2.98
CA ILE A 154 1.16 -10.06 -1.82
C ILE A 154 1.89 -11.29 -1.28
N ARG A 155 3.21 -11.20 -1.12
CA ARG A 155 4.07 -12.25 -0.59
C ARG A 155 4.79 -11.75 0.66
N ARG A 156 4.89 -12.59 1.68
CA ARG A 156 5.62 -12.26 2.91
C ARG A 156 6.20 -13.50 3.57
N ALA A 157 7.35 -13.37 4.21
CA ALA A 157 7.92 -14.44 5.04
C ALA A 157 7.10 -14.58 6.33
N PHE A 158 6.98 -15.81 6.85
CA PHE A 158 6.32 -16.02 8.15
C PHE A 158 7.11 -15.37 9.29
N VAL A 159 8.43 -15.40 9.18
CA VAL A 159 9.37 -14.84 10.15
C VAL A 159 10.32 -13.88 9.43
N GLU A 160 10.34 -12.65 9.88
CA GLU A 160 11.38 -11.66 9.60
C GLU A 160 12.25 -11.49 10.84
N GLU A 161 13.56 -11.46 10.64
CA GLU A 161 14.52 -11.31 11.73
C GLU A 161 14.49 -9.88 12.30
N ASN A 162 14.84 -9.75 13.59
CA ASN A 162 14.94 -8.47 14.29
C ASN A 162 13.64 -7.65 14.33
N THR A 163 12.48 -8.31 14.15
CA THR A 163 11.18 -7.66 14.23
C THR A 163 10.11 -8.60 14.79
N SER A 164 8.96 -8.03 15.14
CA SER A 164 7.82 -8.79 15.64
C SER A 164 7.07 -9.44 14.48
N ASN A 165 6.78 -10.74 14.59
CA ASN A 165 5.99 -11.51 13.62
C ASN A 165 4.69 -12.05 14.24
N PRO A 166 3.61 -12.17 13.47
CA PRO A 166 2.43 -12.91 13.92
C PRO A 166 2.76 -14.38 14.24
N ASP A 167 1.98 -14.97 15.13
CA ASP A 167 2.03 -16.41 15.39
C ASP A 167 1.26 -17.16 14.29
N TRP A 168 1.93 -17.34 13.15
CA TRP A 168 1.44 -18.02 11.94
C TRP A 168 2.56 -18.80 11.26
N GLY A 169 2.21 -19.68 10.32
CA GLY A 169 3.17 -20.52 9.62
C GLY A 169 2.70 -21.96 9.47
N PRO A 170 3.49 -22.81 8.79
CA PRO A 170 3.12 -24.20 8.51
C PRO A 170 2.71 -24.96 9.77
N GLY A 171 1.60 -25.69 9.68
CA GLY A 171 1.00 -26.43 10.79
C GLY A 171 0.20 -25.59 11.78
N LYS A 172 0.08 -24.26 11.57
CA LYS A 172 -0.69 -23.37 12.45
C LYS A 172 -1.99 -22.91 11.80
N THR A 173 -2.98 -22.65 12.65
CA THR A 173 -4.21 -21.96 12.28
C THR A 173 -4.12 -20.51 12.73
N THR A 174 -4.44 -19.59 11.84
CA THR A 174 -4.56 -18.15 12.12
C THR A 174 -5.89 -17.63 11.57
N PHE A 175 -6.07 -16.31 11.60
CA PHE A 175 -7.22 -15.63 11.03
C PHE A 175 -6.76 -14.53 10.07
N ILE A 176 -7.55 -14.27 9.06
CA ILE A 176 -7.34 -13.16 8.14
C ILE A 176 -8.64 -12.39 7.90
N THR A 177 -8.54 -11.11 7.62
CA THR A 177 -9.63 -10.30 7.08
C THR A 177 -9.08 -9.35 6.02
N PHE A 178 -9.96 -8.78 5.22
CA PHE A 178 -9.62 -7.99 4.05
C PHE A 178 -10.27 -6.61 4.10
N ALA A 179 -9.61 -5.65 3.48
CA ALA A 179 -10.21 -4.36 3.14
C ALA A 179 -9.82 -3.96 1.72
N VAL A 180 -10.73 -3.32 1.01
CA VAL A 180 -10.56 -2.83 -0.36
C VAL A 180 -10.95 -1.36 -0.39
N TRP A 181 -10.18 -0.56 -1.13
CA TRP A 181 -10.44 0.85 -1.40
C TRP A 181 -10.61 1.01 -2.92
N ASP A 182 -11.75 1.55 -3.32
CA ASP A 182 -12.03 2.01 -4.69
C ASP A 182 -11.73 3.53 -4.75
N GLY A 183 -10.69 3.87 -5.50
CA GLY A 183 -10.21 5.24 -5.62
C GLY A 183 -11.25 6.17 -6.23
N SER A 184 -12.02 5.69 -7.21
CA SER A 184 -13.04 6.44 -7.91
C SER A 184 -14.25 6.80 -7.04
N THR A 185 -14.55 5.98 -6.02
CA THR A 185 -15.56 6.30 -5.01
C THR A 185 -15.03 7.18 -3.88
N GLY A 186 -13.76 7.59 -3.98
CA GLY A 186 -13.05 8.43 -3.04
C GLY A 186 -12.58 7.68 -1.78
N ASP A 187 -12.52 6.35 -1.81
CA ASP A 187 -12.10 5.59 -0.64
C ASP A 187 -10.63 5.90 -0.31
N VAL A 188 -10.41 6.29 0.94
CA VAL A 188 -9.09 6.61 1.47
C VAL A 188 -9.08 6.46 2.98
N GLY A 189 -7.97 5.98 3.52
CA GLY A 189 -7.79 5.85 4.97
C GLY A 189 -8.82 4.91 5.59
N ALA A 190 -9.74 5.44 6.39
CA ALA A 190 -10.79 4.65 7.04
C ALA A 190 -12.04 4.44 6.17
N ARG A 191 -12.23 5.21 5.10
CA ARG A 191 -13.28 4.97 4.10
C ARG A 191 -12.83 3.85 3.18
N LYS A 192 -13.48 2.69 3.32
CA LYS A 192 -13.16 1.43 2.65
C LYS A 192 -14.27 0.43 2.85
N VAL A 193 -14.28 -0.60 2.02
CA VAL A 193 -15.08 -1.80 2.26
C VAL A 193 -14.24 -2.80 3.05
N LEU A 194 -14.82 -3.38 4.11
CA LEU A 194 -14.17 -4.38 4.95
C LEU A 194 -14.95 -5.69 5.00
N SER A 195 -14.24 -6.81 5.13
CA SER A 195 -14.83 -8.04 5.63
C SER A 195 -15.08 -7.90 7.14
N TYR A 196 -16.36 -7.91 7.53
CA TYR A 196 -16.80 -7.73 8.92
C TYR A 196 -16.53 -8.95 9.81
N SER A 197 -15.87 -9.99 9.29
CA SER A 197 -15.63 -11.24 10.00
C SER A 197 -14.22 -11.75 9.75
N TRP A 198 -13.64 -12.38 10.77
CA TRP A 198 -12.41 -13.13 10.63
C TRP A 198 -12.66 -14.42 9.85
N ILE A 199 -11.77 -14.70 8.90
CA ILE A 199 -11.75 -15.93 8.12
C ILE A 199 -10.64 -16.81 8.66
N PRO A 200 -10.92 -18.04 9.13
CA PRO A 200 -9.89 -18.98 9.55
C PRO A 200 -8.97 -19.33 8.38
N LEU A 201 -7.66 -19.26 8.60
CA LEU A 201 -6.63 -19.66 7.65
C LEU A 201 -5.78 -20.76 8.28
N LYS A 202 -5.85 -21.97 7.72
CA LYS A 202 -4.93 -23.06 8.06
C LYS A 202 -3.78 -23.07 7.07
N VAL A 203 -2.55 -22.96 7.56
CA VAL A 203 -1.35 -23.09 6.73
C VAL A 203 -0.86 -24.51 6.86
N GLU A 204 -0.88 -25.26 5.76
CA GLU A 204 -0.42 -26.65 5.70
C GLU A 204 1.11 -26.77 5.63
#